data_AF-A0A9X6B3N4-F1
#
_entry.id   AF-A0A9X6B3N4-F1
#
_cell.length_a   1.000
_cell.length_b   1.000
_cell.length_c   1.000
_cell.angle_alpha   90.00
_cell.angle_beta   90.00
_cell.angle_gamma   90.00
#
_symmetry.space_group_name_H-M   'P 1'
#
loop_
_entity.id
_entity.type
_entity.pdbx_description
1 polymer ?
#
loop_
_entity_poly.entity_id
_entity_poly.type
_entity_poly.pdbx_seq_one_letter_code
_entity_poly.pdbx_strand_id
1 'polypeptide(L)'
;MADDDGDVTIDSDDDNIPDDWEINGYTVKNGLIVKWDDALKAQGYTKYKSDPLNKHTTGDPYTDTDKVLDHVDGGILSEAKNPIVAAFPKVGVNMEKMILTKNQNVSHDQGGTETNESSHTVGISTTNSTSESNTIGASVSAGYPWSVSVSATYSHDYTTSVSVDQSNSNTSGHSDGKSWSETLGINTAEAAFLNGNVRYVNIGTAPIYNVKPTLNFVVGEGSSAPTIATVMAKSNTVANVLNPGTFYPSTTQGPIAWNTMDDFNAQPIKLSYNQVQQIEQGDPLQIQTTQTSGNYKTYNSDGDAIVDDSQKWENVMNDIENKTAAITISTINDTKERYISARKAANYDQQSQPEITLGEAVETAFPGAKIDGDKIIYQNVNPEVMRIGMDRQTYDEIHNQMSQTGDENIYHAKLKQGMNILFYQLLGIQKDIDGKTYYFNNDGSKKTGWFTDSKGKQYYFDEKNGGAAASGWFRAKDQNTYPSVQFNHNYYFLEDGTLAKGVQSIDGMICQFQSTGLLSGLLKYVGLQMPLSELRNKKITLLPADESAHQILIQVASRSSGVLQHVYDSPGENALGEVSLADWLPKDLPDENYEVAIVYNNTIAP
;
A
#
# COMPACT_ATOMS: atom_id res chain seq x y z
N MET A 1 -66.18 -28.63 3.24
CA MET A 1 -65.16 -28.83 4.28
C MET A 1 -64.29 -29.96 3.78
N ALA A 2 -63.28 -29.59 3.00
CA ALA A 2 -62.16 -30.45 2.67
C ALA A 2 -61.00 -29.85 3.46
N ASP A 3 -60.34 -30.70 4.23
CA ASP A 3 -59.43 -30.33 5.29
C ASP A 3 -58.27 -29.48 4.77
N ASP A 4 -58.19 -28.30 5.38
CA ASP A 4 -57.06 -27.39 5.41
C ASP A 4 -55.95 -28.11 6.19
N ASP A 5 -55.09 -28.86 5.49
CA ASP A 5 -53.81 -29.31 6.04
C ASP A 5 -52.95 -28.04 6.25
N GLY A 6 -53.22 -27.37 7.36
CA GLY A 6 -52.54 -26.17 7.80
C GLY A 6 -51.06 -26.43 7.98
N ASP A 7 -50.29 -26.02 6.97
CA ASP A 7 -48.85 -25.92 7.04
C ASP A 7 -48.53 -24.87 8.13
N VAL A 8 -48.16 -25.34 9.32
CA VAL A 8 -47.75 -24.44 10.41
C VAL A 8 -46.43 -23.83 9.98
N THR A 9 -46.47 -22.58 9.55
CA THR A 9 -45.26 -21.78 9.30
C THR A 9 -44.58 -21.54 10.64
N ILE A 10 -43.50 -22.27 10.89
CA ILE A 10 -42.64 -22.08 12.06
C ILE A 10 -41.76 -20.85 11.80
N ASP A 11 -41.66 -20.01 12.82
CA ASP A 11 -40.73 -18.88 12.95
C ASP A 11 -40.01 -19.14 14.28
N SER A 12 -38.76 -19.60 14.20
CA SER A 12 -38.01 -20.13 15.34
C SER A 12 -37.28 -19.04 16.14
N ASP A 13 -37.09 -17.84 15.58
CA ASP A 13 -36.35 -16.75 16.20
C ASP A 13 -37.19 -15.48 16.49
N ASP A 14 -38.50 -15.57 16.23
CA ASP A 14 -39.53 -14.57 16.49
C ASP A 14 -39.26 -13.23 15.78
N ASP A 15 -38.73 -13.28 14.55
CA ASP A 15 -38.43 -12.09 13.76
C ASP A 15 -39.55 -11.70 12.76
N ASN A 16 -40.61 -12.51 12.66
CA ASN A 16 -41.73 -12.42 11.72
C ASN A 16 -41.45 -12.89 10.29
N ILE A 17 -40.41 -13.70 10.09
CA ILE A 17 -40.10 -14.37 8.83
C ILE A 17 -40.15 -15.89 9.07
N PRO A 18 -40.96 -16.65 8.32
CA PRO A 18 -40.96 -18.10 8.47
C PRO A 18 -39.62 -18.75 8.11
N ASP A 19 -39.19 -19.76 8.87
CA ASP A 19 -37.90 -20.46 8.70
C ASP A 19 -37.68 -20.93 7.23
N ASP A 20 -38.72 -21.50 6.60
CA ASP A 20 -38.68 -21.99 5.21
C ASP A 20 -38.35 -20.85 4.23
N TRP A 21 -38.81 -19.64 4.52
CA TRP A 21 -38.60 -18.46 3.69
C TRP A 21 -37.19 -17.92 3.85
N GLU A 22 -36.63 -17.93 5.05
CA GLU A 22 -35.26 -17.50 5.30
C GLU A 22 -34.23 -18.42 4.64
N ILE A 23 -34.47 -19.72 4.68
CA ILE A 23 -33.62 -20.76 4.08
C ILE A 23 -33.69 -20.69 2.54
N ASN A 24 -34.91 -20.70 1.99
CA ASN A 24 -35.13 -20.86 0.54
C ASN A 24 -35.20 -19.53 -0.22
N GLY A 25 -35.57 -18.48 0.49
CA GLY A 25 -35.53 -17.09 0.09
C GLY A 25 -36.88 -16.37 0.17
N TYR A 26 -36.81 -15.06 0.39
CA TYR A 26 -37.94 -14.16 0.49
C TYR A 26 -37.63 -12.81 -0.14
N THR A 27 -38.63 -11.93 -0.21
CA THR A 27 -38.48 -10.55 -0.65
C THR A 27 -39.52 -9.64 0.00
N VAL A 28 -39.42 -8.33 -0.23
CA VAL A 28 -40.41 -7.35 0.21
C VAL A 28 -41.18 -6.82 -0.99
N LYS A 29 -42.51 -6.98 -0.94
CA LYS A 29 -43.43 -6.53 -1.98
C LYS A 29 -44.56 -5.74 -1.35
N ASN A 30 -44.72 -4.48 -1.77
CA ASN A 30 -45.72 -3.56 -1.24
C ASN A 30 -45.65 -3.40 0.30
N GLY A 31 -44.44 -3.40 0.87
CA GLY A 31 -44.22 -3.28 2.31
C GLY A 31 -44.52 -4.55 3.11
N LEU A 32 -44.70 -5.70 2.44
CA LEU A 32 -44.94 -6.99 3.08
C LEU A 32 -43.84 -7.98 2.68
N ILE A 33 -43.39 -8.75 3.67
CA ILE A 33 -42.48 -9.87 3.44
C ILE A 33 -43.27 -11.01 2.78
N VAL A 34 -42.76 -11.51 1.66
CA VAL A 34 -43.39 -12.59 0.89
C VAL A 34 -42.34 -13.61 0.46
N LYS A 35 -42.76 -14.87 0.31
CA LYS A 35 -41.92 -15.95 -0.23
C LYS A 35 -41.35 -15.57 -1.60
N TRP A 36 -40.08 -15.92 -1.85
CA TRP A 36 -39.44 -15.69 -3.13
C TRP A 36 -40.05 -16.54 -4.25
N ASP A 37 -40.21 -15.93 -5.42
CA ASP A 37 -40.56 -16.56 -6.69
C ASP A 37 -39.59 -16.03 -7.75
N ASP A 38 -38.99 -16.91 -8.54
CA ASP A 38 -38.02 -16.55 -9.58
C ASP A 38 -38.60 -15.59 -10.63
N ALA A 39 -39.92 -15.57 -10.83
CA ALA A 39 -40.60 -14.59 -11.67
C ALA A 39 -40.47 -13.14 -11.15
N LEU A 40 -40.18 -12.94 -9.86
CA LEU A 40 -39.96 -11.63 -9.24
C LEU A 40 -38.59 -11.05 -9.62
N LYS A 41 -37.60 -11.89 -9.97
CA LYS A 41 -36.29 -11.43 -10.45
C LYS A 41 -36.42 -10.53 -11.68
N ALA A 42 -37.27 -10.90 -12.64
CA ALA A 42 -37.52 -10.13 -13.84
C ALA A 42 -38.21 -8.77 -13.57
N GLN A 43 -38.83 -8.63 -12.40
CA GLN A 43 -39.47 -7.39 -11.94
C GLN A 43 -38.52 -6.51 -11.12
N GLY A 44 -37.27 -6.94 -10.91
CA GLY A 44 -36.25 -6.18 -10.18
C GLY A 44 -36.27 -6.37 -8.66
N TYR A 45 -37.00 -7.36 -8.14
CA TYR A 45 -36.95 -7.69 -6.71
C TYR A 45 -35.67 -8.43 -6.35
N THR A 46 -35.16 -8.15 -5.15
CA THR A 46 -34.00 -8.82 -4.57
C THR A 46 -34.43 -10.04 -3.76
N LYS A 47 -33.72 -11.16 -3.93
CA LYS A 47 -33.89 -12.35 -3.10
C LYS A 47 -33.06 -12.21 -1.84
N TYR A 48 -33.70 -12.26 -0.68
CA TYR A 48 -33.05 -12.28 0.62
C TYR A 48 -33.02 -13.70 1.19
N LYS A 49 -32.04 -13.93 2.06
CA LYS A 49 -31.90 -15.09 2.94
C LYS A 49 -31.35 -14.59 4.27
N SER A 50 -31.67 -15.29 5.35
CA SER A 50 -31.28 -14.96 6.72
C SER A 50 -31.11 -16.25 7.54
N ASP A 51 -30.66 -16.12 8.78
CA ASP A 51 -30.47 -17.21 9.73
C ASP A 51 -31.77 -17.50 10.49
N PRO A 52 -32.44 -18.64 10.25
CA PRO A 52 -33.76 -18.92 10.86
C PRO A 52 -33.75 -19.19 12.36
N LEU A 53 -32.57 -19.23 12.97
CA LEU A 53 -32.43 -19.43 14.41
C LEU A 53 -31.91 -18.16 15.10
N ASN A 54 -31.78 -17.05 14.36
CA ASN A 54 -31.24 -15.82 14.88
C ASN A 54 -31.72 -14.59 14.10
N LYS A 55 -32.69 -13.89 14.70
CA LYS A 55 -33.26 -12.64 14.18
C LYS A 55 -32.27 -11.53 13.84
N HIS A 56 -31.01 -11.66 14.27
CA HIS A 56 -29.89 -10.82 13.90
C HIS A 56 -28.85 -11.68 13.17
N THR A 57 -29.11 -12.00 11.90
CA THR A 57 -28.23 -12.86 11.07
C THR A 57 -26.76 -12.48 11.15
N THR A 58 -26.45 -11.18 11.14
CA THR A 58 -25.09 -10.62 11.21
C THR A 58 -24.65 -10.21 12.61
N GLY A 59 -25.52 -10.30 13.62
CA GLY A 59 -25.25 -9.82 14.98
C GLY A 59 -25.27 -8.31 15.17
N ASP A 60 -25.62 -7.56 14.12
CA ASP A 60 -25.85 -6.11 14.23
C ASP A 60 -27.16 -5.84 15.01
N PRO A 61 -27.40 -4.60 15.50
CA PRO A 61 -28.50 -4.35 16.43
C PRO A 61 -29.89 -4.34 15.77
N TYR A 62 -29.99 -4.58 14.46
CA TYR A 62 -31.22 -4.53 13.70
C TYR A 62 -31.69 -5.93 13.35
N THR A 63 -32.99 -6.20 13.48
CA THR A 63 -33.52 -7.52 13.10
C THR A 63 -33.53 -7.69 11.58
N ASP A 64 -33.58 -8.91 11.09
CA ASP A 64 -33.63 -9.18 9.65
C ASP A 64 -34.90 -8.58 9.02
N THR A 65 -36.03 -8.65 9.73
CA THR A 65 -37.26 -7.90 9.39
C THR A 65 -37.06 -6.38 9.35
N ASP A 66 -36.43 -5.77 10.37
CA ASP A 66 -36.20 -4.31 10.38
C ASP A 66 -35.38 -3.88 9.16
N LYS A 67 -34.34 -4.65 8.81
CA LYS A 67 -33.45 -4.37 7.69
C LYS A 67 -34.20 -4.39 6.36
N VAL A 68 -34.98 -5.45 6.09
CA VAL A 68 -35.67 -5.59 4.79
C VAL A 68 -36.87 -4.65 4.64
N LEU A 69 -37.54 -4.29 5.75
CA LEU A 69 -38.66 -3.33 5.75
C LEU A 69 -38.21 -1.87 5.84
N ASP A 70 -36.90 -1.61 5.95
CA ASP A 70 -36.33 -0.27 6.09
C ASP A 70 -36.77 0.45 7.38
N HIS A 71 -36.99 -0.31 8.46
CA HIS A 71 -37.26 0.19 9.81
C HIS A 71 -35.97 0.43 10.63
N VAL A 72 -34.90 0.78 9.93
CA VAL A 72 -33.57 1.03 10.51
C VAL A 72 -33.20 2.50 10.40
N ASP A 73 -32.02 2.88 10.90
CA ASP A 73 -31.51 4.23 10.67
C ASP A 73 -31.42 4.54 9.16
N GLY A 74 -32.12 5.57 8.70
CA GLY A 74 -32.11 5.99 7.30
C GLY A 74 -30.73 6.39 6.72
N GLY A 75 -29.70 6.54 7.57
CA GLY A 75 -28.31 6.70 7.13
C GLY A 75 -27.58 5.38 6.81
N ILE A 76 -28.19 4.22 7.07
CA ILE A 76 -27.63 2.90 6.71
C ILE A 76 -27.66 2.74 5.19
N LEU A 77 -26.55 2.25 4.63
CA LEU A 77 -26.42 2.02 3.21
C LEU A 77 -27.36 0.91 2.71
N SER A 78 -27.83 1.03 1.47
CA SER A 78 -28.81 0.10 0.88
C SER A 78 -28.35 -1.36 0.89
N GLU A 79 -27.06 -1.62 0.69
CA GLU A 79 -26.50 -2.97 0.70
C GLU A 79 -26.61 -3.63 2.08
N ALA A 80 -26.55 -2.86 3.17
CA ALA A 80 -26.68 -3.36 4.55
C ALA A 80 -28.14 -3.50 5.02
N LYS A 81 -29.11 -3.20 4.15
CA LYS A 81 -30.51 -3.62 4.34
C LYS A 81 -30.72 -5.09 3.98
N ASN A 82 -29.73 -5.71 3.33
CA ASN A 82 -29.69 -7.15 3.15
C ASN A 82 -29.28 -7.81 4.48
N PRO A 83 -30.07 -8.76 5.02
CA PRO A 83 -29.77 -9.47 6.27
C PRO A 83 -28.34 -9.99 6.39
N ILE A 84 -27.77 -10.50 5.30
CA ILE A 84 -26.42 -11.07 5.29
C ILE A 84 -25.29 -10.03 5.28
N VAL A 85 -25.57 -8.74 5.12
CA VAL A 85 -24.56 -7.67 5.16
C VAL A 85 -24.77 -6.86 6.44
N ALA A 86 -23.77 -6.82 7.31
CA ALA A 86 -23.92 -6.15 8.60
C ALA A 86 -24.07 -4.63 8.43
N ALA A 87 -24.98 -4.03 9.21
CA ALA A 87 -25.00 -2.60 9.43
C ALA A 87 -23.95 -2.25 10.50
N PHE A 88 -22.78 -1.77 10.06
CA PHE A 88 -21.63 -1.57 10.93
C PHE A 88 -20.81 -0.33 10.53
N PRO A 89 -20.49 0.59 11.45
CA PRO A 89 -19.60 1.69 11.17
C PRO A 89 -18.14 1.22 11.24
N LYS A 90 -17.33 1.69 10.30
CA LYS A 90 -15.88 1.51 10.36
C LYS A 90 -15.23 2.88 10.19
N VAL A 91 -14.77 3.43 11.31
CA VAL A 91 -14.21 4.79 11.33
C VAL A 91 -12.70 4.74 11.16
N GLY A 92 -12.23 5.53 10.21
CA GLY A 92 -10.83 5.81 9.98
C GLY A 92 -10.50 7.28 10.16
N VAL A 93 -9.22 7.59 10.31
CA VAL A 93 -8.74 8.97 10.38
C VAL A 93 -7.61 9.21 9.38
N ASN A 94 -7.81 10.20 8.52
CA ASN A 94 -6.87 10.61 7.48
C ASN A 94 -6.20 11.93 7.88
N MET A 95 -4.92 12.12 7.52
CA MET A 95 -4.24 13.41 7.69
C MET A 95 -4.18 14.15 6.35
N GLU A 96 -4.62 15.40 6.31
CA GLU A 96 -4.53 16.26 5.11
C GLU A 96 -3.29 17.13 5.10
N LYS A 97 -2.81 17.48 6.30
CA LYS A 97 -1.63 18.31 6.47
C LYS A 97 -0.95 18.01 7.78
N MET A 98 0.37 17.90 7.73
CA MET A 98 1.23 17.83 8.90
C MET A 98 1.91 19.19 9.10
N ILE A 99 1.88 19.72 10.32
CA ILE A 99 2.62 20.92 10.69
C ILE A 99 3.63 20.55 11.77
N LEU A 100 4.91 20.74 11.47
CA LEU A 100 6.01 20.53 12.40
C LEU A 100 6.57 21.88 12.82
N THR A 101 6.56 22.14 14.13
CA THR A 101 7.10 23.37 14.72
C THR A 101 8.30 23.03 15.58
N LYS A 102 9.44 23.67 15.31
CA LYS A 102 10.68 23.43 16.05
C LYS A 102 10.56 23.91 17.49
N ASN A 103 11.04 23.10 18.44
CA ASN A 103 11.12 23.46 19.85
C ASN A 103 12.52 24.03 20.16
N GLN A 104 12.71 25.32 19.90
CA GLN A 104 13.96 26.04 20.19
C GLN A 104 13.72 27.20 21.16
N ASN A 105 14.59 27.30 22.15
CA ASN A 105 14.66 28.47 23.02
C ASN A 105 15.58 29.51 22.37
N VAL A 106 15.02 30.59 21.84
CA VAL A 106 15.82 31.73 21.37
C VAL A 106 16.17 32.59 22.58
N SER A 107 17.38 32.45 23.13
CA SER A 107 17.90 33.36 24.16
C SER A 107 18.58 34.55 23.50
N HIS A 108 18.10 35.76 23.79
CA HIS A 108 18.71 37.01 23.36
C HIS A 108 19.70 37.48 24.44
N ASP A 109 21.00 37.29 24.23
CA ASP A 109 22.02 37.98 25.04
C ASP A 109 22.25 39.37 24.43
N GLN A 110 21.93 40.43 25.18
CA GLN A 110 22.23 41.81 24.78
C GLN A 110 23.76 42.04 24.77
N GLY A 111 24.41 41.74 23.66
CA GLY A 111 25.85 41.97 23.52
C GLY A 111 26.46 41.44 22.23
N GLY A 112 26.09 42.03 21.08
CA GLY A 112 26.84 41.91 19.83
C GLY A 112 26.34 40.83 18.85
N THR A 113 25.95 41.31 17.67
CA THR A 113 25.49 40.55 16.48
C THR A 113 24.11 39.90 16.59
N GLU A 114 23.14 40.47 15.86
CA GLU A 114 21.82 39.90 15.64
C GLU A 114 21.93 38.57 14.88
N THR A 115 21.79 37.44 15.57
CA THR A 115 21.51 36.16 14.93
C THR A 115 20.01 36.08 14.66
N ASN A 116 19.61 36.34 13.41
CA ASN A 116 18.26 36.09 12.91
C ASN A 116 18.00 34.57 12.87
N GLU A 117 17.69 33.95 14.01
CA GLU A 117 17.15 32.60 14.04
C GLU A 117 15.62 32.64 14.04
N SER A 118 15.05 32.61 12.84
CA SER A 118 13.60 32.56 12.61
C SER A 118 13.02 31.26 13.18
N SER A 119 11.85 31.33 13.85
CA SER A 119 11.05 30.15 14.16
C SER A 119 10.72 29.38 12.88
N HIS A 120 11.27 28.16 12.74
CA HIS A 120 11.03 27.30 11.59
C HIS A 120 9.76 26.46 11.84
N THR A 121 8.65 26.86 11.24
CA THR A 121 7.43 26.04 11.12
C THR A 121 7.34 25.53 9.68
N VAL A 122 7.19 24.23 9.50
CA VAL A 122 7.05 23.61 8.18
C VAL A 122 5.68 22.97 8.07
N GLY A 123 4.90 23.40 7.07
CA GLY A 123 3.65 22.76 6.70
C GLY A 123 3.88 21.81 5.53
N ILE A 124 3.52 20.55 5.70
CA ILE A 124 3.74 19.47 4.75
C ILE A 124 2.38 18.94 4.29
N SER A 125 2.17 18.93 2.98
CA SER A 125 1.03 18.25 2.35
C SER A 125 1.26 16.74 2.39
N THR A 126 0.18 15.99 2.62
CA THR A 126 0.26 14.57 2.92
C THR A 126 -0.56 13.74 1.94
N THR A 127 -0.02 12.58 1.55
CA THR A 127 -0.78 11.54 0.85
C THR A 127 -1.13 10.44 1.84
N ASN A 128 -2.35 9.90 1.74
CA ASN A 128 -2.86 8.85 2.63
C ASN A 128 -2.96 7.54 1.86
N SER A 129 -2.47 6.44 2.46
CA SER A 129 -2.69 5.07 1.97
C SER A 129 -3.30 4.22 3.09
N THR A 130 -4.36 3.46 2.78
CA THR A 130 -5.13 2.67 3.76
C THR A 130 -4.85 1.17 3.69
N SER A 131 -4.19 0.71 2.62
CA SER A 131 -3.89 -0.70 2.36
C SER A 131 -2.40 -1.03 2.37
N GLU A 132 -1.53 -0.01 2.41
CA GLU A 132 -0.08 -0.19 2.38
C GLU A 132 0.40 -0.96 3.60
N SER A 133 -0.01 -0.58 4.81
CA SER A 133 0.36 -1.30 6.05
C SER A 133 -0.04 -2.77 6.06
N ASN A 134 -1.17 -3.12 5.43
CA ASN A 134 -1.68 -4.49 5.38
C ASN A 134 -0.96 -5.36 4.33
N THR A 135 -0.24 -4.76 3.39
CA THR A 135 0.49 -5.47 2.32
C THR A 135 2.01 -5.49 2.52
N ILE A 136 2.53 -4.78 3.53
CA ILE A 136 3.95 -4.82 3.91
C ILE A 136 4.34 -6.22 4.39
N GLY A 137 5.41 -6.76 3.82
CA GLY A 137 5.92 -8.10 4.16
C GLY A 137 5.08 -9.26 3.63
N ALA A 138 4.12 -8.98 2.73
CA ALA A 138 3.33 -10.02 2.10
C ALA A 138 4.18 -10.89 1.16
N SER A 139 3.90 -12.19 1.14
CA SER A 139 4.47 -13.14 0.18
C SER A 139 3.44 -13.46 -0.91
N VAL A 140 3.89 -13.61 -2.15
CA VAL A 140 3.01 -14.02 -3.26
C VAL A 140 2.95 -15.55 -3.30
N SER A 141 1.74 -16.11 -3.39
CA SER A 141 1.58 -17.57 -3.53
C SER A 141 1.98 -18.01 -4.94
N ALA A 142 3.18 -18.57 -5.09
CA ALA A 142 3.62 -19.18 -6.34
C ALA A 142 3.19 -20.66 -6.42
N GLY A 143 2.48 -21.05 -7.49
CA GLY A 143 2.16 -22.46 -7.79
C GLY A 143 0.70 -22.90 -7.60
N TYR A 144 -0.21 -22.01 -7.21
CA TYR A 144 -1.66 -22.24 -7.22
C TYR A 144 -2.30 -21.44 -8.38
N PRO A 145 -3.40 -21.88 -9.01
CA PRO A 145 -4.01 -21.23 -10.18
C PRO A 145 -4.43 -19.77 -10.01
N TRP A 146 -4.52 -19.27 -8.77
CA TRP A 146 -4.77 -17.86 -8.47
C TRP A 146 -3.55 -17.19 -7.82
N SER A 147 -3.35 -15.90 -8.12
CA SER A 147 -2.28 -15.09 -7.57
C SER A 147 -2.83 -14.17 -6.48
N VAL A 148 -2.48 -14.44 -5.22
CA VAL A 148 -2.84 -13.59 -4.07
C VAL A 148 -1.60 -13.28 -3.23
N SER A 149 -1.68 -12.15 -2.52
CA SER A 149 -0.67 -11.76 -1.53
C SER A 149 -1.10 -12.20 -0.13
N VAL A 150 -0.27 -12.99 0.54
CA VAL A 150 -0.51 -13.46 1.92
C VAL A 150 0.34 -12.65 2.87
N SER A 151 -0.32 -11.91 3.76
CA SER A 151 0.35 -11.06 4.76
C SER A 151 0.31 -11.71 6.14
N ALA A 152 1.44 -11.66 6.86
CA ALA A 152 1.50 -12.07 8.26
C ALA A 152 1.01 -10.96 9.22
N THR A 153 0.81 -9.73 8.72
CA THR A 153 0.52 -8.53 9.51
C THR A 153 -0.82 -7.88 9.16
N TYR A 154 -1.73 -8.61 8.50
CA TYR A 154 -3.06 -8.10 8.19
C TYR A 154 -3.75 -7.63 9.48
N SER A 155 -4.17 -6.36 9.53
CA SER A 155 -4.95 -5.81 10.62
C SER A 155 -6.29 -5.29 10.12
N HIS A 156 -7.32 -5.49 10.94
CA HIS A 156 -8.61 -4.82 10.80
C HIS A 156 -8.54 -3.34 11.16
N ASP A 157 -7.48 -2.89 11.84
CA ASP A 157 -7.37 -1.50 12.28
C ASP A 157 -7.16 -0.58 11.08
N TYR A 158 -7.99 0.46 10.99
CA TYR A 158 -7.84 1.45 9.95
C TYR A 158 -6.56 2.25 10.17
N THR A 159 -5.56 1.95 9.35
CA THR A 159 -4.25 2.59 9.40
C THR A 159 -4.07 3.46 8.17
N THR A 160 -3.73 4.71 8.39
CA THR A 160 -3.36 5.65 7.33
C THR A 160 -1.87 5.92 7.40
N SER A 161 -1.13 5.57 6.36
CA SER A 161 0.27 6.00 6.24
C SER A 161 0.32 7.38 5.59
N VAL A 162 1.10 8.27 6.21
CA VAL A 162 1.27 9.65 5.77
C VAL A 162 2.72 9.87 5.35
N SER A 163 2.94 10.10 4.06
CA SER A 163 4.24 10.46 3.51
C SER A 163 4.33 11.94 3.14
N VAL A 164 5.54 12.48 3.18
CA VAL A 164 5.84 13.85 2.74
C VAL A 164 5.71 13.94 1.22
N ASP A 165 4.74 14.71 0.71
CA ASP A 165 4.59 14.97 -0.72
C ASP A 165 5.54 16.12 -1.14
N GLN A 166 6.65 15.79 -1.80
CA GLN A 166 7.61 16.78 -2.31
C GLN A 166 7.21 17.38 -3.67
N SER A 167 6.05 17.02 -4.23
CA SER A 167 5.78 17.28 -5.65
C SER A 167 5.39 18.73 -6.00
N ASN A 168 4.97 19.58 -5.06
CA ASN A 168 4.58 20.97 -5.38
C ASN A 168 4.47 21.91 -4.16
N SER A 169 5.58 22.30 -3.53
CA SER A 169 5.51 23.43 -2.60
C SER A 169 6.69 24.37 -2.67
N ASN A 170 6.38 25.60 -3.10
CA ASN A 170 6.99 26.83 -2.58
C ASN A 170 6.71 26.94 -1.06
N THR A 171 7.16 25.98 -0.26
CA THR A 171 7.17 26.08 1.21
C THR A 171 8.14 27.19 1.58
N SER A 172 7.60 28.36 1.88
CA SER A 172 8.32 29.48 2.48
C SER A 172 8.91 29.02 3.81
N GLY A 173 10.16 28.56 3.78
CA GLY A 173 10.86 27.94 4.92
C GLY A 173 11.91 26.91 4.51
N HIS A 174 11.87 26.45 3.25
CA HIS A 174 12.87 25.53 2.69
C HIS A 174 13.47 26.10 1.40
N SER A 175 14.14 27.26 1.51
CA SER A 175 15.16 27.62 0.53
C SER A 175 16.45 26.88 0.94
N ASP A 176 16.97 26.05 0.05
CA ASP A 176 18.36 25.56 0.03
C ASP A 176 18.72 24.24 0.74
N GLY A 177 17.79 23.28 0.85
CA GLY A 177 18.17 21.87 1.10
C GLY A 177 18.98 21.62 2.37
N LYS A 178 18.82 22.44 3.41
CA LYS A 178 19.43 22.23 4.71
C LYS A 178 18.54 21.34 5.58
N SER A 179 19.06 20.19 6.00
CA SER A 179 18.44 19.34 7.03
C SER A 179 18.32 20.13 8.34
N TRP A 180 17.27 19.87 9.13
CA TRP A 180 17.10 20.44 10.48
C TRP A 180 18.29 20.15 11.42
N SER A 181 19.20 19.25 11.02
CA SER A 181 20.39 18.81 11.77
C SER A 181 21.47 19.86 12.02
N GLU A 182 21.43 21.02 11.37
CA GLU A 182 22.54 21.98 11.44
C GLU A 182 22.44 23.02 12.57
N THR A 183 21.41 22.99 13.44
CA THR A 183 21.24 24.05 14.46
C THR A 183 21.67 23.63 15.87
N LEU A 184 22.63 24.36 16.44
CA LEU A 184 23.01 24.28 17.85
C LEU A 184 21.82 24.66 18.76
N GLY A 185 21.64 23.99 19.91
CA GLY A 185 20.67 24.40 20.96
C GLY A 185 19.29 23.71 20.95
N ILE A 186 19.10 22.63 20.20
CA ILE A 186 17.84 21.84 20.22
C ILE A 186 17.85 20.84 21.39
N ASN A 187 16.75 20.75 22.14
CA ASN A 187 16.52 19.64 23.05
C ASN A 187 16.20 18.38 22.23
N THR A 188 17.15 17.44 22.14
CA THR A 188 17.02 16.26 21.28
C THR A 188 15.90 15.30 21.69
N ALA A 189 15.43 15.36 22.94
CA ALA A 189 14.28 14.57 23.41
C ALA A 189 12.94 15.20 22.99
N GLU A 190 12.90 16.52 22.80
CA GLU A 190 11.69 17.29 22.47
C GLU A 190 12.05 18.28 21.35
N ALA A 191 12.44 17.78 20.18
CA ALA A 191 12.99 18.59 19.10
C ALA A 191 11.92 19.37 18.33
N ALA A 192 10.71 18.82 18.22
CA ALA A 192 9.60 19.43 17.51
C ALA A 192 8.24 19.11 18.14
N PHE A 193 7.25 19.93 17.79
CA PHE A 193 5.84 19.70 18.09
C PHE A 193 5.09 19.38 16.80
N LEU A 194 4.24 18.35 16.86
CA LEU A 194 3.36 17.92 15.78
C LEU A 194 1.96 18.53 15.96
N ASN A 195 1.46 19.11 14.87
CA ASN A 195 0.05 19.45 14.71
C ASN A 195 -0.46 18.79 13.42
N GLY A 196 -1.32 17.79 13.59
CA GLY A 196 -1.94 17.04 12.51
C GLY A 196 -3.31 17.61 12.17
N ASN A 197 -3.51 18.00 10.93
CA ASN A 197 -4.82 18.36 10.41
C ASN A 197 -5.50 17.10 9.86
N VAL A 198 -6.56 16.65 10.52
CA VAL A 198 -7.18 15.35 10.25
C VAL A 198 -8.65 15.46 9.84
N ARG A 199 -9.13 14.41 9.19
CA ARG A 199 -10.55 14.16 8.98
C ARG A 199 -10.90 12.73 9.33
N TYR A 200 -12.05 12.56 9.96
CA TYR A 200 -12.64 11.23 10.16
C TYR A 200 -13.36 10.82 8.89
N VAL A 201 -13.32 9.54 8.58
CA VAL A 201 -14.05 8.92 7.47
C VAL A 201 -14.75 7.68 7.98
N ASN A 202 -15.98 7.42 7.54
CA ASN A 202 -16.67 6.16 7.82
C ASN A 202 -16.72 5.32 6.54
N ILE A 203 -15.96 4.23 6.52
CA ILE A 203 -15.86 3.32 5.36
C ILE A 203 -16.83 2.12 5.45
N GLY A 204 -17.58 2.03 6.54
CA GLY A 204 -18.55 0.96 6.80
C GLY A 204 -19.90 1.18 6.11
N THR A 205 -20.97 0.71 6.75
CA THR A 205 -22.33 0.69 6.21
C THR A 205 -23.37 1.37 7.11
N ALA A 206 -23.06 1.61 8.38
CA ALA A 206 -23.98 2.28 9.32
C ALA A 206 -23.43 3.61 9.84
N PRO A 207 -24.29 4.59 10.15
CA PRO A 207 -23.91 5.80 10.85
C PRO A 207 -23.39 5.49 12.26
N ILE A 208 -22.52 6.36 12.74
CA ILE A 208 -22.09 6.38 14.14
C ILE A 208 -22.33 7.76 14.74
N TYR A 209 -22.93 7.79 15.92
CA TYR A 209 -23.24 9.00 16.67
C TYR A 209 -22.23 9.20 17.79
N ASN A 210 -21.96 10.47 18.16
CA ASN A 210 -21.04 10.83 19.23
C ASN A 210 -19.63 10.20 19.07
N VAL A 211 -19.09 10.26 17.86
CA VAL A 211 -17.88 9.54 17.43
C VAL A 211 -16.65 10.02 18.17
N LYS A 212 -15.94 9.08 18.81
CA LYS A 212 -14.72 9.30 19.57
C LYS A 212 -13.64 8.29 19.21
N PRO A 213 -12.83 8.53 18.15
CA PRO A 213 -11.71 7.66 17.83
C PRO A 213 -10.58 7.79 18.87
N THR A 214 -9.84 6.69 19.07
CA THR A 214 -8.56 6.64 19.76
C THR A 214 -7.47 6.28 18.77
N LEU A 215 -6.40 7.07 18.76
CA LEU A 215 -5.37 6.99 17.74
C LEU A 215 -3.99 6.78 18.30
N ASN A 216 -3.17 6.01 17.59
CA ASN A 216 -1.73 6.00 17.75
C ASN A 216 -1.06 6.74 16.58
N PHE A 217 -0.12 7.61 16.90
CA PHE A 217 0.82 8.20 15.94
C PHE A 217 2.13 7.42 16.00
N VAL A 218 2.60 6.90 14.86
CA VAL A 218 3.74 5.98 14.77
C VAL A 218 4.71 6.49 13.69
N VAL A 219 6.02 6.58 13.96
CA VAL A 219 7.01 6.92 12.90
C VAL A 219 7.61 5.65 12.33
N GLY A 220 7.55 5.49 11.02
CA GLY A 220 8.03 4.33 10.30
C GLY A 220 6.92 3.35 9.95
N GLU A 221 7.31 2.19 9.43
CA GLU A 221 6.41 1.18 8.90
C GLU A 221 6.42 -0.11 9.73
N GLY A 222 5.25 -0.76 9.83
CA GLY A 222 5.08 -2.07 10.43
C GLY A 222 4.95 -2.08 11.96
N SER A 223 4.70 -3.26 12.52
CA SER A 223 4.40 -3.46 13.95
C SER A 223 5.57 -3.19 14.90
N SER A 224 6.79 -3.01 14.38
CA SER A 224 7.98 -2.65 15.16
C SER A 224 8.23 -1.14 15.23
N ALA A 225 7.45 -0.34 14.49
CA ALA A 225 7.60 1.11 14.46
C ALA A 225 7.15 1.73 15.81
N PRO A 226 7.91 2.68 16.39
CA PRO A 226 7.62 3.22 17.71
C PRO A 226 6.40 4.15 17.71
N THR A 227 5.45 3.89 18.60
CA THR A 227 4.36 4.81 18.92
C THR A 227 4.90 6.05 19.63
N ILE A 228 4.63 7.22 19.04
CA ILE A 228 4.99 8.55 19.55
C ILE A 228 3.97 8.98 20.60
N ALA A 229 2.70 8.78 20.31
CA ALA A 229 1.60 9.31 21.08
C ALA A 229 0.34 8.47 20.87
N THR A 230 -0.42 8.28 21.94
CA THR A 230 -1.80 7.78 21.87
C THR A 230 -2.73 8.92 22.27
N VAL A 231 -3.70 9.26 21.42
CA VAL A 231 -4.61 10.40 21.61
C VAL A 231 -6.05 9.93 21.43
N MET A 232 -6.90 10.25 22.41
CA MET A 232 -8.34 10.04 22.31
C MET A 232 -9.04 11.34 21.90
N ALA A 233 -10.08 11.23 21.07
CA ALA A 233 -10.91 12.36 20.70
C ALA A 233 -11.59 12.98 21.94
N LYS A 234 -11.45 14.30 22.06
CA LYS A 234 -11.97 15.12 23.17
C LYS A 234 -13.26 15.82 22.75
N SER A 235 -13.89 16.52 23.69
CA SER A 235 -15.19 17.21 23.50
C SER A 235 -15.24 18.15 22.28
N ASN A 236 -14.15 18.83 21.94
CA ASN A 236 -14.06 19.74 20.80
C ASN A 236 -13.79 19.04 19.46
N THR A 237 -13.52 17.73 19.47
CA THR A 237 -13.23 16.92 18.28
C THR A 237 -14.24 15.78 18.09
N VAL A 238 -15.27 15.68 18.94
CA VAL A 238 -16.36 14.70 18.78
C VAL A 238 -17.18 15.04 17.55
N ALA A 239 -17.37 14.05 16.66
CA ALA A 239 -18.35 14.17 15.59
C ALA A 239 -19.73 13.76 16.13
N ASN A 240 -20.71 14.65 16.06
CA ASN A 240 -22.08 14.30 16.50
C ASN A 240 -22.66 13.14 15.71
N VAL A 241 -22.41 13.10 14.41
CA VAL A 241 -22.79 12.02 13.51
C VAL A 241 -21.77 11.92 12.37
N LEU A 242 -21.44 10.69 11.98
CA LEU A 242 -20.63 10.40 10.81
C LEU A 242 -21.31 9.31 9.97
N ASN A 243 -21.90 9.74 8.86
CA ASN A 243 -22.59 8.84 7.93
C ASN A 243 -21.58 8.02 7.11
N PRO A 244 -21.94 6.81 6.67
CA PRO A 244 -21.11 6.01 5.76
C PRO A 244 -20.73 6.77 4.48
N GLY A 245 -19.49 6.62 4.05
CA GLY A 245 -18.93 7.29 2.87
C GLY A 245 -18.71 8.80 3.02
N THR A 246 -18.89 9.38 4.22
CA THR A 246 -18.72 10.82 4.46
C THR A 246 -17.53 11.13 5.36
N PHE A 247 -17.17 12.41 5.41
CA PHE A 247 -16.06 12.93 6.20
C PHE A 247 -16.53 13.89 7.29
N TYR A 248 -15.84 13.87 8.43
CA TYR A 248 -15.98 14.89 9.46
C TYR A 248 -14.64 15.60 9.73
N PRO A 249 -14.60 16.94 9.67
CA PRO A 249 -15.64 17.82 9.13
C PRO A 249 -15.81 17.58 7.62
N SER A 250 -16.90 18.08 7.04
CA SER A 250 -17.15 17.97 5.59
C SER A 250 -15.96 18.51 4.80
N THR A 251 -15.69 17.95 3.61
CA THR A 251 -14.56 18.35 2.75
C THR A 251 -14.60 19.81 2.30
N THR A 252 -15.75 20.48 2.43
CA THR A 252 -15.90 21.93 2.18
C THR A 252 -15.47 22.81 3.36
N GLN A 253 -15.17 22.23 4.51
CA GLN A 253 -14.76 22.90 5.74
C GLN A 253 -13.28 22.62 6.04
N GLY A 254 -12.67 23.42 6.92
CA GLY A 254 -11.33 23.11 7.42
C GLY A 254 -11.29 21.78 8.20
N PRO A 255 -10.18 21.02 8.13
CA PRO A 255 -10.00 19.79 8.90
C PRO A 255 -9.85 20.08 10.41
N ILE A 256 -9.97 19.04 11.24
CA ILE A 256 -9.72 19.14 12.69
C ILE A 256 -8.23 19.31 12.92
N ALA A 257 -7.84 20.27 13.75
CA ALA A 257 -6.47 20.38 14.24
C ALA A 257 -6.29 19.50 15.49
N TRP A 258 -5.43 18.49 15.40
CA TRP A 258 -4.97 17.71 16.55
C TRP A 258 -3.54 18.06 16.90
N ASN A 259 -3.41 18.71 18.04
CA ASN A 259 -2.16 19.29 18.49
C ASN A 259 -1.85 18.96 19.96
N THR A 260 -2.68 18.20 20.68
CA THR A 260 -2.52 17.99 22.13
C THR A 260 -2.89 16.59 22.60
N MET A 261 -2.12 16.06 23.55
CA MET A 261 -2.24 14.70 24.09
C MET A 261 -3.21 14.56 25.28
N ASP A 262 -3.57 15.65 25.97
CA ASP A 262 -4.23 15.61 27.28
C ASP A 262 -5.61 16.28 27.30
N ASP A 263 -6.50 15.89 28.22
CA ASP A 263 -7.89 16.35 28.27
C ASP A 263 -8.07 17.87 28.41
N PHE A 264 -7.03 18.57 28.87
CA PHE A 264 -7.01 20.03 29.06
C PHE A 264 -6.38 20.80 27.88
N ASN A 265 -5.96 20.10 26.82
CA ASN A 265 -5.26 20.67 25.66
C ASN A 265 -3.98 21.44 26.06
N ALA A 266 -3.24 20.98 27.07
CA ALA A 266 -2.05 21.63 27.59
C ALA A 266 -0.73 20.98 27.14
N GLN A 267 -0.74 19.73 26.66
CA GLN A 267 0.48 19.01 26.26
C GLN A 267 0.54 18.78 24.75
N PRO A 268 1.44 19.45 24.01
CA PRO A 268 1.58 19.22 22.58
C PRO A 268 2.14 17.83 22.26
N ILE A 269 1.91 17.34 21.04
CA ILE A 269 2.54 16.08 20.59
C ILE A 269 4.02 16.34 20.31
N LYS A 270 4.91 15.75 21.12
CA LYS A 270 6.36 15.97 21.05
C LYS A 270 7.04 14.91 20.18
N LEU A 271 8.02 15.34 19.41
CA LEU A 271 8.89 14.48 18.60
C LEU A 271 10.34 14.63 19.05
N SER A 272 11.05 13.50 19.16
CA SER A 272 12.49 13.49 19.34
C SER A 272 13.21 13.89 18.05
N TYR A 273 14.47 14.27 18.17
CA TYR A 273 15.31 14.62 17.03
C TYR A 273 15.43 13.49 16.00
N ASN A 274 15.59 12.24 16.46
CA ASN A 274 15.68 11.08 15.57
C ASN A 274 14.39 10.87 14.77
N GLN A 275 13.23 11.03 15.41
CA GLN A 275 11.93 10.90 14.74
C GLN A 275 11.73 11.99 13.67
N VAL A 276 12.16 13.23 13.97
CA VAL A 276 12.14 14.32 12.97
C VAL A 276 13.03 13.97 11.78
N GLN A 277 14.26 13.47 12.02
CA GLN A 277 15.15 13.06 10.94
C GLN A 277 14.59 11.91 10.10
N GLN A 278 13.93 10.94 10.71
CA GLN A 278 13.27 9.84 10.00
C GLN A 278 12.17 10.37 9.05
N ILE A 279 11.31 11.25 9.56
CA ILE A 279 10.26 11.89 8.74
C ILE A 279 10.89 12.71 7.60
N GLU A 280 11.97 13.45 7.85
CA GLU A 280 12.70 14.20 6.81
C GLU A 280 13.30 13.29 5.73
N GLN A 281 13.79 12.12 6.10
CA GLN A 281 14.37 11.13 5.20
C GLN A 281 13.31 10.33 4.42
N GLY A 282 12.03 10.61 4.70
CA GLY A 282 10.89 10.04 4.00
C GLY A 282 10.34 8.77 4.63
N ASP A 283 10.64 8.49 5.90
CA ASP A 283 9.88 7.49 6.66
C ASP A 283 8.47 8.04 6.94
N PRO A 284 7.41 7.23 6.74
CA PRO A 284 6.05 7.73 6.91
C PRO A 284 5.70 7.95 8.38
N LEU A 285 4.78 8.87 8.63
CA LEU A 285 4.05 8.97 9.89
C LEU A 285 2.75 8.18 9.73
N GLN A 286 2.54 7.12 10.49
CA GLN A 286 1.29 6.37 10.47
C GLN A 286 0.32 6.89 11.53
N ILE A 287 -0.95 6.99 11.15
CA ILE A 287 -2.07 7.13 12.07
C ILE A 287 -2.79 5.78 12.12
N GLN A 288 -2.79 5.15 13.29
CA GLN A 288 -3.55 3.92 13.52
C GLN A 288 -4.80 4.25 14.33
N THR A 289 -5.98 3.98 13.78
CA THR A 289 -7.25 4.09 14.50
C THR A 289 -7.51 2.78 15.22
N THR A 290 -7.20 2.72 16.52
CA THR A 290 -7.21 1.47 17.29
C THR A 290 -8.59 1.09 17.78
N GLN A 291 -9.41 2.08 18.12
CA GLN A 291 -10.78 1.87 18.55
C GLN A 291 -11.58 3.14 18.30
N THR A 292 -12.88 2.98 18.09
CA THR A 292 -13.81 4.11 17.99
C THR A 292 -15.00 3.86 18.88
N SER A 293 -15.25 4.79 19.80
CA SER A 293 -16.47 4.77 20.61
C SER A 293 -17.57 5.60 19.94
N GLY A 294 -18.81 5.15 20.10
CA GLY A 294 -19.99 5.87 19.61
C GLY A 294 -21.26 5.05 19.70
N ASN A 295 -22.37 5.71 19.38
CA ASN A 295 -23.71 5.14 19.49
C ASN A 295 -24.31 4.76 18.12
N TYR A 296 -25.20 3.78 18.13
CA TYR A 296 -26.14 3.52 17.03
C TYR A 296 -27.51 4.11 17.37
N LYS A 297 -28.37 4.20 16.35
CA LYS A 297 -29.75 4.67 16.50
C LYS A 297 -30.72 3.53 16.24
N THR A 298 -31.72 3.41 17.11
CA THR A 298 -32.89 2.53 16.94
C THR A 298 -34.18 3.34 17.09
N TYR A 299 -35.32 2.69 16.91
CA TYR A 299 -36.64 3.28 17.10
C TYR A 299 -37.41 2.46 18.13
N ASN A 300 -38.19 3.13 18.99
CA ASN A 300 -39.15 2.45 19.86
C ASN A 300 -40.43 2.10 19.09
N SER A 301 -41.39 1.45 19.75
CA SER A 301 -42.69 1.10 19.18
C SER A 301 -43.53 2.30 18.73
N ASP A 302 -43.27 3.47 19.28
CA ASP A 302 -43.97 4.72 18.95
C ASP A 302 -43.30 5.46 17.77
N GLY A 303 -42.16 4.96 17.28
CA GLY A 303 -41.38 5.55 16.20
C GLY A 303 -40.41 6.65 16.65
N ASP A 304 -40.23 6.84 17.96
CA ASP A 304 -39.23 7.79 18.48
C ASP A 304 -37.83 7.20 18.34
N ALA A 305 -36.90 8.05 17.90
CA ALA A 305 -35.49 7.69 17.82
C ALA A 305 -34.86 7.56 19.22
N ILE A 306 -34.14 6.47 19.44
CA ILE A 306 -33.35 6.23 20.66
C ILE A 306 -31.87 6.25 20.28
N VAL A 307 -31.12 7.14 20.94
CA VAL A 307 -29.65 7.23 20.89
C VAL A 307 -29.16 7.61 22.29
N ASP A 308 -28.88 6.61 23.11
CA ASP A 308 -28.39 6.80 24.48
C ASP A 308 -27.27 5.81 24.85
N ASP A 309 -26.88 5.80 26.13
CA ASP A 309 -25.79 4.97 26.65
C ASP A 309 -26.01 3.46 26.52
N SER A 310 -27.24 3.01 26.23
CA SER A 310 -27.56 1.60 25.95
C SER A 310 -27.31 1.20 24.49
N GLN A 311 -27.35 2.14 23.54
CA GLN A 311 -27.07 1.89 22.11
C GLN A 311 -25.60 2.14 21.76
N LYS A 312 -24.68 1.47 22.43
CA LYS A 312 -23.24 1.59 22.15
C LYS A 312 -22.78 0.53 21.15
N TRP A 313 -22.05 0.95 20.11
CA TRP A 313 -21.48 0.01 19.15
C TRP A 313 -20.51 -0.97 19.81
N GLU A 314 -19.81 -0.55 20.86
CA GLU A 314 -18.87 -1.39 21.61
C GLU A 314 -19.54 -2.65 22.20
N ASN A 315 -20.86 -2.63 22.40
CA ASN A 315 -21.61 -3.76 22.95
C ASN A 315 -21.92 -4.84 21.89
N VAL A 316 -21.87 -4.50 20.60
CA VAL A 316 -22.31 -5.39 19.50
C VAL A 316 -21.19 -5.72 18.50
N MET A 317 -20.11 -4.93 18.49
CA MET A 317 -18.94 -5.14 17.61
C MET A 317 -18.44 -6.59 17.62
N ASN A 318 -18.22 -7.14 18.80
CA ASN A 318 -17.71 -8.51 18.95
C ASN A 318 -18.70 -9.56 18.42
N ASP A 319 -20.01 -9.32 18.51
CA ASP A 319 -21.01 -10.25 17.98
C ASP A 319 -21.02 -10.24 16.45
N ILE A 320 -20.83 -9.07 15.84
CA ILE A 320 -20.70 -8.92 14.38
C ILE A 320 -19.45 -9.64 13.89
N GLU A 321 -18.29 -9.35 14.48
CA GLU A 321 -17.01 -9.95 14.10
C GLU A 321 -17.02 -11.48 14.22
N ASN A 322 -17.69 -12.02 15.25
CA ASN A 322 -17.81 -13.47 15.46
C ASN A 322 -18.91 -14.15 14.64
N LYS A 323 -19.66 -13.44 13.81
CA LYS A 323 -20.70 -13.99 12.92
C LYS A 323 -20.40 -13.78 11.44
N THR A 324 -19.32 -13.06 11.12
CA THR A 324 -19.10 -12.56 9.76
C THR A 324 -17.67 -12.82 9.26
N ALA A 325 -17.49 -12.67 7.94
CA ALA A 325 -16.22 -12.48 7.27
C ALA A 325 -16.08 -11.02 6.83
N ALA A 326 -14.89 -10.45 6.92
CA ALA A 326 -14.62 -9.09 6.49
C ALA A 326 -14.05 -9.06 5.07
N ILE A 327 -14.63 -8.19 4.24
CA ILE A 327 -14.13 -7.89 2.90
C ILE A 327 -13.88 -6.39 2.82
N THR A 328 -12.70 -6.00 2.35
CA THR A 328 -12.31 -4.61 2.11
C THR A 328 -11.99 -4.43 0.63
N ILE A 329 -12.53 -3.39 -0.01
CA ILE A 329 -12.10 -2.95 -1.34
C ILE A 329 -11.44 -1.58 -1.19
N SER A 330 -10.14 -1.50 -1.47
CA SER A 330 -9.32 -0.30 -1.43
C SER A 330 -8.87 0.09 -2.83
N THR A 331 -9.31 1.26 -3.29
CA THR A 331 -8.91 1.89 -4.55
C THR A 331 -8.23 3.22 -4.25
N ILE A 332 -7.67 3.88 -5.26
CA ILE A 332 -7.08 5.21 -5.06
C ILE A 332 -8.08 6.27 -4.55
N ASN A 333 -9.35 6.15 -4.94
CA ASN A 333 -10.35 7.17 -4.65
C ASN A 333 -11.17 6.88 -3.40
N ASP A 334 -11.24 5.61 -3.02
CA ASP A 334 -12.22 5.14 -2.04
C ASP A 334 -11.76 3.83 -1.41
N THR A 335 -12.07 3.66 -0.13
CA THR A 335 -11.89 2.42 0.61
C THR A 335 -13.21 2.10 1.30
N LYS A 336 -13.68 0.85 1.13
CA LYS A 336 -14.92 0.37 1.73
C LYS A 336 -14.68 -0.96 2.41
N GLU A 337 -15.28 -1.14 3.58
CA GLU A 337 -15.21 -2.39 4.35
C GLU A 337 -16.61 -2.90 4.65
N ARG A 338 -16.82 -4.20 4.48
CA ARG A 338 -18.11 -4.88 4.64
C ARG A 338 -17.91 -6.14 5.46
N TYR A 339 -18.88 -6.42 6.32
CA TYR A 339 -18.94 -7.62 7.14
C TYR A 339 -20.12 -8.45 6.65
N ILE A 340 -19.85 -9.67 6.17
CA ILE A 340 -20.82 -10.54 5.52
C ILE A 340 -21.05 -11.77 6.40
N SER A 341 -22.30 -12.12 6.65
CA SER A 341 -22.69 -13.33 7.38
C SER A 341 -22.02 -14.56 6.77
N ALA A 342 -21.39 -15.37 7.62
CA ALA A 342 -20.66 -16.55 7.19
C ALA A 342 -20.78 -17.63 8.26
N ARG A 343 -20.73 -18.90 7.86
CA ARG A 343 -20.78 -20.04 8.78
C ARG A 343 -19.43 -20.27 9.45
N LYS A 344 -19.43 -20.86 10.65
CA LYS A 344 -18.22 -21.37 11.30
C LYS A 344 -17.59 -22.49 10.48
N ALA A 345 -16.27 -22.52 10.44
CA ALA A 345 -15.53 -23.64 9.84
C ALA A 345 -15.84 -24.97 10.56
N ALA A 346 -15.93 -24.91 11.90
CA ALA A 346 -16.30 -26.06 12.73
C ALA A 346 -17.81 -26.30 12.65
N ASN A 347 -18.20 -27.57 12.46
CA ASN A 347 -19.60 -27.99 12.35
C ASN A 347 -20.38 -27.19 11.29
N TYR A 348 -19.72 -26.92 10.16
CA TYR A 348 -20.22 -26.06 9.08
C TYR A 348 -21.65 -26.42 8.65
N ASP A 349 -21.92 -27.72 8.43
CA ASP A 349 -23.23 -28.21 7.98
C ASP A 349 -24.33 -28.13 9.06
N GLN A 350 -23.98 -27.85 10.31
CA GLN A 350 -24.92 -27.66 11.42
C GLN A 350 -25.22 -26.17 11.68
N GLN A 351 -24.55 -25.25 10.98
CA GLN A 351 -24.81 -23.82 11.11
C GLN A 351 -26.04 -23.44 10.27
N SER A 352 -26.91 -22.60 10.83
CA SER A 352 -28.16 -22.14 10.22
C SER A 352 -27.98 -20.92 9.31
N GLN A 353 -26.94 -20.11 9.52
CA GLN A 353 -26.62 -18.95 8.67
C GLN A 353 -26.59 -19.31 7.16
N PRO A 354 -26.97 -18.40 6.26
CA PRO A 354 -26.87 -18.63 4.82
C PRO A 354 -25.44 -18.95 4.37
N GLU A 355 -25.31 -19.93 3.47
CA GLU A 355 -24.06 -20.19 2.77
C GLU A 355 -23.89 -19.16 1.64
N ILE A 356 -22.69 -18.59 1.51
CA ILE A 356 -22.35 -17.62 0.47
C ILE A 356 -20.90 -17.81 0.00
N THR A 357 -20.69 -17.67 -1.30
CA THR A 357 -19.35 -17.66 -1.91
C THR A 357 -18.72 -16.26 -1.87
N LEU A 358 -17.40 -16.18 -2.03
CA LEU A 358 -16.68 -14.91 -2.12
C LEU A 358 -17.23 -14.02 -3.25
N GLY A 359 -17.52 -14.59 -4.41
CA GLY A 359 -18.06 -13.84 -5.55
C GLY A 359 -19.44 -13.26 -5.27
N GLU A 360 -20.38 -14.08 -4.77
CA GLU A 360 -21.72 -13.63 -4.38
C GLU A 360 -21.68 -12.57 -3.29
N ALA A 361 -20.79 -12.73 -2.31
CA ALA A 361 -20.60 -11.76 -1.22
C ALA A 361 -20.10 -10.41 -1.75
N VAL A 362 -19.14 -10.40 -2.68
CA VAL A 362 -18.65 -9.18 -3.31
C VAL A 362 -19.75 -8.47 -4.09
N GLU A 363 -20.50 -9.19 -4.94
CA GLU A 363 -21.58 -8.58 -5.73
C GLU A 363 -22.74 -8.06 -4.86
N THR A 364 -23.00 -8.73 -3.72
CA THR A 364 -24.07 -8.33 -2.79
C THR A 364 -23.67 -7.14 -1.92
N ALA A 365 -22.45 -7.14 -1.38
CA ALA A 365 -22.02 -6.16 -0.39
C ALA A 365 -21.41 -4.88 -0.99
N PHE A 366 -21.00 -4.90 -2.26
CA PHE A 366 -20.37 -3.77 -2.93
C PHE A 366 -21.14 -3.38 -4.19
N PRO A 367 -22.05 -2.38 -4.10
CA PRO A 367 -22.82 -1.91 -5.25
C PRO A 367 -21.91 -1.55 -6.44
N GLY A 368 -22.22 -2.15 -7.59
CA GLY A 368 -21.46 -1.95 -8.84
C GLY A 368 -20.26 -2.90 -9.01
N ALA A 369 -19.94 -3.75 -8.03
CA ALA A 369 -19.00 -4.84 -8.21
C ALA A 369 -19.63 -5.96 -9.04
N LYS A 370 -18.83 -6.58 -9.90
CA LYS A 370 -19.17 -7.79 -10.65
C LYS A 370 -17.99 -8.73 -10.72
N ILE A 371 -18.25 -10.03 -10.68
CA ILE A 371 -17.25 -11.05 -10.95
C ILE A 371 -17.40 -11.50 -12.40
N ASP A 372 -16.30 -11.40 -13.16
CA ASP A 372 -16.20 -11.88 -14.54
C ASP A 372 -15.06 -12.88 -14.63
N GLY A 373 -15.40 -14.18 -14.62
CA GLY A 373 -14.43 -15.26 -14.55
C GLY A 373 -13.60 -15.20 -13.25
N ASP A 374 -12.31 -14.95 -13.39
CA ASP A 374 -11.31 -14.84 -12.33
C ASP A 374 -10.98 -13.38 -11.97
N LYS A 375 -11.82 -12.42 -12.38
CA LYS A 375 -11.58 -10.99 -12.18
C LYS A 375 -12.75 -10.28 -11.51
N ILE A 376 -12.41 -9.30 -10.69
CA ILE A 376 -13.36 -8.32 -10.16
C ILE A 376 -13.41 -7.08 -11.07
N ILE A 377 -14.61 -6.70 -11.48
CA ILE A 377 -14.91 -5.43 -12.11
C ILE A 377 -15.52 -4.53 -11.03
N TYR A 378 -14.85 -3.42 -10.72
CA TYR A 378 -15.33 -2.48 -9.72
C TYR A 378 -15.07 -1.03 -10.14
N GLN A 379 -16.15 -0.25 -10.21
CA GLN A 379 -16.12 1.15 -10.66
C GLN A 379 -15.39 1.28 -12.02
N ASN A 380 -14.44 2.21 -12.16
CA ASN A 380 -13.63 2.41 -13.36
C ASN A 380 -12.19 1.89 -13.18
N VAL A 381 -11.97 0.97 -12.23
CA VAL A 381 -10.64 0.41 -11.99
C VAL A 381 -10.36 -0.67 -13.04
N ASN A 382 -9.16 -0.64 -13.61
CA ASN A 382 -8.69 -1.68 -14.50
C ASN A 382 -8.60 -3.02 -13.73
N PRO A 383 -9.35 -4.08 -14.12
CA PRO A 383 -9.32 -5.36 -13.42
C PRO A 383 -7.91 -6.00 -13.33
N GLU A 384 -7.04 -5.71 -14.30
CA GLU A 384 -5.66 -6.26 -14.34
C GLU A 384 -4.77 -5.77 -13.19
N VAL A 385 -5.13 -4.67 -12.54
CA VAL A 385 -4.36 -4.10 -11.41
C VAL A 385 -5.01 -4.35 -10.06
N MET A 386 -6.17 -5.00 -10.03
CA MET A 386 -6.77 -5.46 -8.79
C MET A 386 -6.05 -6.71 -8.30
N ARG A 387 -5.71 -6.74 -7.02
CA ARG A 387 -5.12 -7.89 -6.34
C ARG A 387 -5.93 -8.25 -5.12
N ILE A 388 -5.78 -9.49 -4.68
CA ILE A 388 -6.37 -9.99 -3.45
C ILE A 388 -5.25 -10.16 -2.43
N GLY A 389 -5.41 -9.53 -1.28
CA GLY A 389 -4.63 -9.69 -0.08
C GLY A 389 -5.45 -10.37 0.99
N MET A 390 -4.82 -11.20 1.81
CA MET A 390 -5.50 -11.87 2.92
C MET A 390 -4.50 -12.20 4.03
N ASP A 391 -5.01 -12.45 5.22
CA ASP A 391 -4.22 -13.04 6.29
C ASP A 391 -3.91 -14.52 6.02
N ARG A 392 -2.98 -15.07 6.81
CA ARG A 392 -2.54 -16.45 6.63
C ARG A 392 -3.63 -17.48 6.88
N GLN A 393 -4.49 -17.27 7.87
CA GLN A 393 -5.55 -18.22 8.23
C GLN A 393 -6.60 -18.31 7.12
N THR A 394 -6.97 -17.17 6.55
CA THR A 394 -7.88 -17.04 5.41
C THR A 394 -7.30 -17.72 4.17
N TYR A 395 -6.01 -17.51 3.89
CA TYR A 395 -5.32 -18.20 2.80
C TYR A 395 -5.36 -19.72 2.98
N ASP A 396 -4.94 -20.23 4.14
CA ASP A 396 -4.86 -21.67 4.37
C ASP A 396 -6.27 -22.30 4.26
N GLU A 397 -7.30 -21.61 4.74
CA GLU A 397 -8.70 -22.06 4.64
C GLU A 397 -9.20 -22.11 3.19
N ILE A 398 -9.04 -21.04 2.40
CA ILE A 398 -9.43 -21.01 0.98
C ILE A 398 -8.61 -22.04 0.19
N HIS A 399 -7.30 -22.11 0.41
CA HIS A 399 -6.41 -23.06 -0.24
C HIS A 399 -6.85 -24.51 0.01
N ASN A 400 -7.22 -24.85 1.25
CA ASN A 400 -7.71 -26.18 1.60
C ASN A 400 -9.04 -26.50 0.90
N GLN A 401 -9.99 -25.55 0.86
CA GLN A 401 -11.25 -25.73 0.14
C GLN A 401 -11.01 -26.01 -1.34
N MET A 402 -10.21 -25.16 -1.99
CA MET A 402 -9.93 -25.25 -3.42
C MET A 402 -9.17 -26.52 -3.77
N SER A 403 -8.23 -26.94 -2.92
CA SER A 403 -7.46 -28.18 -3.13
C SER A 403 -8.34 -29.42 -3.02
N GLN A 404 -9.39 -29.38 -2.19
CA GLN A 404 -10.33 -30.49 -2.01
C GLN A 404 -11.33 -30.59 -3.16
N THR A 405 -11.80 -29.47 -3.70
CA THR A 405 -12.78 -29.43 -4.79
C THR A 405 -12.12 -29.56 -6.17
N GLY A 406 -10.84 -29.19 -6.29
CA GLY A 406 -10.17 -29.01 -7.58
C GLY A 406 -10.64 -27.77 -8.34
N ASP A 407 -11.37 -26.87 -7.67
CA ASP A 407 -11.80 -25.60 -8.25
C ASP A 407 -10.63 -24.61 -8.26
N GLU A 408 -10.43 -23.98 -9.42
CA GLU A 408 -9.34 -23.03 -9.65
C GLU A 408 -9.82 -21.58 -9.47
N ASN A 409 -11.13 -21.34 -9.39
CA ASN A 409 -11.69 -20.00 -9.24
C ASN A 409 -11.87 -19.64 -7.76
N ILE A 410 -11.06 -18.70 -7.26
CA ILE A 410 -11.12 -18.23 -5.88
C ILE A 410 -12.49 -17.64 -5.51
N TYR A 411 -13.24 -17.08 -6.46
CA TYR A 411 -14.55 -16.49 -6.19
C TYR A 411 -15.62 -17.52 -5.84
N HIS A 412 -15.38 -18.81 -6.10
CA HIS A 412 -16.25 -19.91 -5.66
C HIS A 412 -15.97 -20.34 -4.22
N ALA A 413 -14.98 -19.76 -3.52
CA ALA A 413 -14.67 -20.09 -2.14
C ALA A 413 -15.84 -19.77 -1.23
N LYS A 414 -16.21 -20.71 -0.36
CA LYS A 414 -17.25 -20.45 0.65
C LYS A 414 -16.66 -19.61 1.76
N LEU A 415 -17.35 -18.52 2.11
CA LEU A 415 -16.96 -17.68 3.22
C LEU A 415 -17.14 -18.42 4.55
N LYS A 416 -16.22 -18.14 5.47
CA LYS A 416 -16.25 -18.63 6.86
C LYS A 416 -15.99 -17.49 7.83
N GLN A 417 -16.55 -17.59 9.03
CA GLN A 417 -16.38 -16.56 10.06
C GLN A 417 -14.90 -16.28 10.34
N GLY A 418 -14.56 -15.01 10.52
CA GLY A 418 -13.21 -14.54 10.80
C GLY A 418 -12.28 -14.49 9.60
N MET A 419 -12.73 -14.84 8.38
CA MET A 419 -11.96 -14.61 7.16
C MET A 419 -11.80 -13.12 6.87
N ASN A 420 -10.61 -12.73 6.40
CA ASN A 420 -10.28 -11.34 6.09
C ASN A 420 -9.65 -11.22 4.70
N ILE A 421 -10.33 -10.47 3.83
CA ILE A 421 -10.02 -10.42 2.40
C ILE A 421 -9.98 -8.96 1.96
N LEU A 422 -8.85 -8.54 1.41
CA LEU A 422 -8.62 -7.19 0.89
C LEU A 422 -8.47 -7.26 -0.63
N PHE A 423 -9.37 -6.64 -1.37
CA PHE A 423 -9.14 -6.26 -2.74
C PHE A 423 -8.44 -4.91 -2.78
N TYR A 424 -7.28 -4.82 -3.40
CA TYR A 424 -6.53 -3.57 -3.49
C TYR A 424 -6.02 -3.31 -4.90
N GLN A 425 -6.03 -2.04 -5.29
CA GLN A 425 -5.48 -1.58 -6.55
C GLN A 425 -3.96 -1.40 -6.43
N LEU A 426 -3.21 -2.02 -7.34
CA LEU A 426 -1.77 -1.80 -7.45
C LEU A 426 -1.46 -0.39 -7.94
N LEU A 427 -0.62 0.34 -7.21
CA LEU A 427 -0.22 1.73 -7.48
C LEU A 427 1.27 1.93 -7.17
N GLY A 428 1.89 2.91 -7.82
CA GLY A 428 3.30 3.21 -7.58
C GLY A 428 4.23 2.08 -7.99
N ILE A 429 5.43 2.02 -7.40
CA ILE A 429 6.41 0.96 -7.67
C ILE A 429 5.93 -0.34 -7.01
N GLN A 430 5.73 -1.37 -7.81
CA GLN A 430 5.39 -2.71 -7.38
C GLN A 430 6.52 -3.66 -7.72
N LYS A 431 7.08 -4.32 -6.71
CA LYS A 431 8.20 -5.25 -6.85
C LYS A 431 7.70 -6.69 -6.91
N ASP A 432 8.52 -7.55 -7.52
CA ASP A 432 8.33 -9.01 -7.54
C ASP A 432 6.99 -9.50 -8.09
N ILE A 433 6.35 -8.72 -8.98
CA ILE A 433 5.25 -9.21 -9.80
C ILE A 433 5.87 -10.11 -10.87
N ASP A 434 5.78 -11.42 -10.66
CA ASP A 434 6.43 -12.46 -11.48
C ASP A 434 7.95 -12.23 -11.62
N GLY A 435 8.60 -11.77 -10.54
CA GLY A 435 10.03 -11.47 -10.50
C GLY A 435 10.43 -10.19 -11.26
N LYS A 436 9.46 -9.33 -11.59
CA LYS A 436 9.69 -8.04 -12.26
C LYS A 436 9.15 -6.89 -11.43
N THR A 437 9.75 -5.72 -11.60
CA THR A 437 9.29 -4.47 -11.00
C THR A 437 8.48 -3.67 -12.01
N TYR A 438 7.33 -3.14 -11.63
CA TYR A 438 6.48 -2.29 -12.45
C TYR A 438 6.19 -0.97 -11.72
N TYR A 439 5.75 0.05 -12.46
CA TYR A 439 5.11 1.21 -11.86
C TYR A 439 3.71 1.36 -12.42
N PHE A 440 2.72 1.49 -11.54
CA PHE A 440 1.33 1.74 -11.93
C PHE A 440 0.96 3.19 -11.60
N ASN A 441 0.50 3.92 -12.60
CA ASN A 441 -0.05 5.25 -12.43
C ASN A 441 -1.38 5.19 -11.66
N ASN A 442 -1.86 6.35 -11.23
CA ASN A 442 -3.13 6.50 -10.50
C ASN A 442 -4.36 5.99 -11.27
N ASP A 443 -4.30 5.97 -12.60
CA ASP A 443 -5.34 5.41 -13.48
C ASP A 443 -5.20 3.88 -13.69
N GLY A 444 -4.24 3.23 -13.01
CA GLY A 444 -3.94 1.81 -13.16
C GLY A 444 -3.14 1.46 -14.42
N SER A 445 -2.75 2.44 -15.25
CA SER A 445 -1.89 2.17 -16.40
C SER A 445 -0.45 1.89 -15.95
N LYS A 446 0.23 0.94 -16.61
CA LYS A 446 1.67 0.74 -16.41
C LYS A 446 2.42 1.93 -16.98
N LYS A 447 3.28 2.54 -16.18
CA LYS A 447 4.20 3.57 -16.65
C LYS A 447 5.26 2.93 -17.52
N THR A 448 5.62 3.62 -18.59
CA THR A 448 6.76 3.31 -19.45
C THR A 448 7.70 4.51 -19.49
N GLY A 449 8.96 4.26 -19.85
CA GLY A 449 10.01 5.28 -19.90
C GLY A 449 10.54 5.68 -18.52
N TRP A 450 11.12 6.87 -18.46
CA TRP A 450 11.78 7.38 -17.26
C TRP A 450 10.80 7.73 -16.14
N PHE A 451 11.19 7.40 -14.92
CA PHE A 451 10.50 7.77 -13.69
C PHE A 451 11.51 8.20 -12.64
N THR A 452 11.19 9.23 -11.87
CA THR A 452 11.95 9.63 -10.69
C THR A 452 11.00 9.57 -9.49
N ASP A 453 11.37 8.84 -8.44
CA ASP A 453 10.59 8.75 -7.21
C ASP A 453 10.78 9.99 -6.31
N SER A 454 10.01 10.07 -5.23
CA SER A 454 10.07 11.16 -4.25
C SER A 454 11.40 11.25 -3.49
N LYS A 455 12.22 10.19 -3.52
CA LYS A 455 13.57 10.16 -2.94
C LYS A 455 14.65 10.53 -3.97
N GLY A 456 14.26 10.96 -5.17
CA GLY A 456 15.16 11.33 -6.26
C GLY A 456 15.82 10.14 -6.96
N LYS A 457 15.39 8.90 -6.67
CA LYS A 457 15.88 7.71 -7.37
C LYS A 457 15.21 7.62 -8.74
N GLN A 458 15.98 7.22 -9.74
CA GLN A 458 15.50 7.15 -11.12
C GLN A 458 15.36 5.70 -11.56
N TYR A 459 14.33 5.42 -12.34
CA TYR A 459 13.99 4.12 -12.90
C TYR A 459 13.68 4.30 -14.39
N TYR A 460 13.80 3.23 -15.17
CA TYR A 460 13.31 3.20 -16.54
C TYR A 460 12.42 1.98 -16.74
N PHE A 461 11.16 2.19 -17.07
CA PHE A 461 10.18 1.13 -17.31
C PHE A 461 10.13 0.82 -18.81
N ASP A 462 10.74 -0.30 -19.22
CA ASP A 462 10.92 -0.66 -20.62
C ASP A 462 9.60 -1.08 -21.28
N GLU A 463 9.11 -0.24 -22.19
CA GLU A 463 7.91 -0.50 -22.98
C GLU A 463 7.99 -1.83 -23.76
N LYS A 464 9.17 -2.21 -24.26
CA LYS A 464 9.36 -3.47 -25.00
C LYS A 464 9.23 -4.70 -24.10
N ASN A 465 9.46 -4.54 -22.81
CA ASN A 465 9.27 -5.58 -21.80
C ASN A 465 7.93 -5.40 -21.05
N GLY A 466 6.95 -4.75 -21.69
CA GLY A 466 5.60 -4.57 -21.15
C GLY A 466 5.54 -3.63 -19.95
N GLY A 467 6.49 -2.70 -19.82
CA GLY A 467 6.60 -1.73 -18.73
C GLY A 467 7.36 -2.22 -17.50
N ALA A 468 8.11 -3.33 -17.60
CA ALA A 468 8.97 -3.78 -16.51
C ALA A 468 10.18 -2.84 -16.35
N ALA A 469 10.59 -2.58 -15.11
CA ALA A 469 11.79 -1.80 -14.82
C ALA A 469 13.02 -2.47 -15.44
N ALA A 470 13.87 -1.68 -16.09
CA ALA A 470 15.14 -2.12 -16.58
C ALA A 470 16.03 -2.55 -15.39
N SER A 471 16.79 -3.62 -15.59
CA SER A 471 17.81 -4.11 -14.67
C SER A 471 19.10 -4.38 -15.44
N GLY A 472 20.24 -4.14 -14.80
CA GLY A 472 21.55 -4.25 -15.42
C GLY A 472 21.82 -3.20 -16.51
N TRP A 473 22.64 -3.56 -17.48
CA TRP A 473 23.02 -2.68 -18.59
C TRP A 473 21.84 -2.39 -19.50
N PHE A 474 21.59 -1.10 -19.75
CA PHE A 474 20.43 -0.67 -20.53
C PHE A 474 20.77 0.42 -21.56
N ARG A 475 20.07 0.37 -22.71
CA ARG A 475 20.17 1.35 -23.80
C ARG A 475 18.82 2.03 -24.00
N ALA A 476 18.70 3.28 -23.54
CA ALA A 476 17.52 4.09 -23.85
C ALA A 476 17.56 4.55 -25.31
N LYS A 477 16.45 4.38 -26.05
CA LYS A 477 16.32 4.84 -27.44
C LYS A 477 16.09 6.35 -27.57
N ASP A 478 15.67 7.03 -26.50
CA ASP A 478 14.90 8.28 -26.62
C ASP A 478 15.60 9.55 -26.12
N GLN A 479 16.93 9.57 -25.99
CA GLN A 479 17.65 10.84 -25.79
C GLN A 479 18.54 11.16 -26.99
N ASN A 480 17.95 11.93 -27.90
CA ASN A 480 18.57 12.50 -29.09
C ASN A 480 19.42 13.72 -28.70
N THR A 481 20.48 13.53 -27.91
CA THR A 481 21.41 14.62 -27.56
C THR A 481 22.83 14.21 -27.90
N TYR A 482 23.30 14.77 -29.03
CA TYR A 482 24.62 14.66 -29.67
C TYR A 482 24.83 13.46 -30.61
N PRO A 483 24.94 13.67 -31.94
CA PRO A 483 25.15 12.61 -32.94
C PRO A 483 26.60 12.10 -33.00
N SER A 484 27.33 12.04 -31.88
CA SER A 484 28.77 11.70 -31.90
C SER A 484 29.27 10.78 -30.78
N VAL A 485 28.40 10.13 -30.00
CA VAL A 485 28.83 9.07 -29.06
C VAL A 485 27.73 8.01 -28.90
N GLN A 486 27.99 6.75 -29.31
CA GLN A 486 27.10 5.62 -29.01
C GLN A 486 27.87 4.56 -28.21
N PHE A 487 27.61 4.46 -26.90
CA PHE A 487 27.87 3.22 -26.18
C PHE A 487 26.67 2.29 -26.40
N ASN A 488 26.91 0.99 -26.59
CA ASN A 488 25.82 0.03 -26.80
C ASN A 488 24.91 -0.14 -25.56
N HIS A 489 25.33 0.35 -24.38
CA HIS A 489 24.52 0.57 -23.19
C HIS A 489 25.02 1.85 -22.49
N ASN A 490 24.13 2.79 -22.16
CA ASN A 490 24.50 4.11 -21.62
C ASN A 490 24.23 4.22 -20.11
N TYR A 491 23.41 3.32 -19.59
CA TYR A 491 22.91 3.32 -18.22
C TYR A 491 23.11 1.94 -17.60
N TYR A 492 23.28 1.90 -16.29
CA TYR A 492 23.20 0.68 -15.51
C TYR A 492 22.13 0.84 -14.44
N PHE A 493 21.21 -0.11 -14.36
CA PHE A 493 20.20 -0.19 -13.31
C PHE A 493 20.61 -1.26 -12.31
N LEU A 494 20.64 -0.89 -11.03
CA LEU A 494 20.96 -1.78 -9.92
C LEU A 494 19.89 -2.88 -9.78
N GLU A 495 20.15 -3.89 -8.94
CA GLU A 495 19.20 -5.00 -8.71
C GLU A 495 17.83 -4.53 -8.22
N ASP A 496 17.78 -3.42 -7.47
CA ASP A 496 16.53 -2.82 -7.00
C ASP A 496 15.79 -1.99 -8.09
N GLY A 497 16.32 -1.96 -9.32
CA GLY A 497 15.81 -1.24 -10.48
C GLY A 497 16.23 0.24 -10.54
N THR A 498 16.98 0.75 -9.57
CA THR A 498 17.39 2.16 -9.54
C THR A 498 18.59 2.44 -10.44
N LEU A 499 18.64 3.63 -11.03
CA LEU A 499 19.72 4.07 -11.90
C LEU A 499 21.01 4.29 -11.11
N ALA A 500 22.08 3.61 -11.51
CA ALA A 500 23.42 3.81 -10.98
C ALA A 500 23.92 5.24 -11.21
N LYS A 501 24.47 5.85 -10.14
CA LYS A 501 25.12 7.16 -10.16
C LYS A 501 26.45 7.09 -9.41
N GLY A 502 27.41 7.94 -9.79
CA GLY A 502 28.72 7.98 -9.15
C GLY A 502 29.56 6.73 -9.46
N VAL A 503 30.49 6.40 -8.57
CA VAL A 503 31.37 5.24 -8.72
C VAL A 503 30.65 3.98 -8.22
N GLN A 504 30.59 2.95 -9.04
CA GLN A 504 29.94 1.67 -8.74
C GLN A 504 30.87 0.49 -9.03
N SER A 505 30.74 -0.59 -8.28
CA SER A 505 31.41 -1.86 -8.58
C SER A 505 30.39 -2.83 -9.18
N ILE A 506 30.60 -3.23 -10.44
CA ILE A 506 29.69 -4.07 -11.23
C ILE A 506 30.52 -5.22 -11.79
N ASP A 507 30.21 -6.47 -11.42
CA ASP A 507 30.96 -7.67 -11.84
C ASP A 507 32.49 -7.59 -11.63
N GLY A 508 32.91 -6.91 -10.55
CA GLY A 508 34.32 -6.66 -10.24
C GLY A 508 34.98 -5.51 -11.03
N MET A 509 34.23 -4.83 -11.91
CA MET A 509 34.65 -3.62 -12.62
C MET A 509 34.24 -2.37 -11.85
N ILE A 510 35.14 -1.38 -11.75
CA ILE A 510 34.80 -0.05 -11.25
C ILE A 510 34.29 0.80 -12.41
N CYS A 511 33.03 1.23 -12.35
CA CYS A 511 32.37 2.06 -13.36
C CYS A 511 32.03 3.43 -12.77
N GLN A 512 32.24 4.51 -13.54
CA GLN A 512 31.90 5.87 -13.11
C GLN A 512 30.75 6.46 -13.93
N PHE A 513 29.64 6.72 -13.25
CA PHE A 513 28.44 7.32 -13.82
C PHE A 513 28.31 8.79 -13.40
N GLN A 514 27.87 9.64 -14.31
CA GLN A 514 27.56 11.05 -14.07
C GLN A 514 26.33 11.18 -13.13
N SER A 515 26.05 12.39 -12.65
CA SER A 515 24.84 12.68 -11.84
C SER A 515 23.53 12.43 -12.61
N THR A 516 23.60 12.44 -13.94
CA THR A 516 22.53 12.06 -14.89
C THR A 516 22.39 10.55 -15.09
N GLY A 517 23.29 9.76 -14.48
CA GLY A 517 23.38 8.31 -14.63
C GLY A 517 23.98 7.82 -15.95
N LEU A 518 24.40 8.74 -16.82
CA LEU A 518 25.19 8.38 -18.02
C LEU A 518 26.56 7.88 -17.61
N LEU A 519 27.02 6.79 -18.23
CA LEU A 519 28.40 6.37 -18.10
C LEU A 519 29.34 7.51 -18.57
N SER A 520 30.20 8.00 -17.68
CA SER A 520 31.03 9.17 -17.96
C SER A 520 32.16 8.81 -18.92
N GLY A 521 32.19 9.46 -20.09
CA GLY A 521 33.22 9.29 -21.11
C GLY A 521 34.08 10.53 -21.30
N LEU A 522 35.20 10.61 -20.59
CA LEU A 522 36.42 11.23 -21.12
C LEU A 522 37.72 10.58 -20.58
N LEU A 523 37.63 9.60 -19.68
CA LEU A 523 38.71 8.67 -19.36
C LEU A 523 38.06 7.30 -19.07
N LYS A 524 38.13 6.38 -20.04
CA LYS A 524 37.65 5.01 -19.86
C LYS A 524 38.74 4.25 -19.11
N TYR A 525 38.66 4.24 -17.79
CA TYR A 525 39.52 3.46 -16.90
C TYR A 525 38.67 2.35 -16.29
N VAL A 526 39.02 1.09 -16.56
CA VAL A 526 38.51 -0.06 -15.81
C VAL A 526 39.66 -0.62 -15.00
N GLY A 527 39.68 -0.32 -13.70
CA GLY A 527 40.65 -0.86 -12.76
C GLY A 527 40.17 -2.18 -12.19
N LEU A 528 40.86 -3.27 -12.49
CA LEU A 528 40.62 -4.58 -11.89
C LEU A 528 41.79 -4.90 -10.96
N GLN A 529 41.53 -5.11 -9.66
CA GLN A 529 42.56 -5.54 -8.71
C GLN A 529 42.35 -7.01 -8.34
N MET A 530 43.30 -7.88 -8.67
CA MET A 530 43.19 -9.32 -8.38
C MET A 530 44.58 -9.98 -8.23
N PRO A 531 44.68 -11.12 -7.52
CA PRO A 531 45.93 -11.88 -7.41
C PRO A 531 46.37 -12.44 -8.76
N LEU A 532 47.69 -12.61 -8.97
CA LEU A 532 48.28 -13.08 -10.23
C LEU A 532 47.69 -14.42 -10.72
N SER A 533 47.37 -15.31 -9.80
CA SER A 533 46.75 -16.61 -10.10
C SER A 533 45.35 -16.49 -10.71
N GLU A 534 44.54 -15.54 -10.25
CA GLU A 534 43.24 -15.24 -10.85
C GLU A 534 43.41 -14.51 -12.18
N LEU A 535 44.33 -13.54 -12.23
CA LEU A 535 44.61 -12.74 -13.41
C LEU A 535 44.97 -13.60 -14.63
N ARG A 536 45.82 -14.61 -14.44
CA ARG A 536 46.23 -15.55 -15.51
C ARG A 536 45.09 -16.42 -16.02
N ASN A 537 44.00 -16.56 -15.28
CA ASN A 537 42.83 -17.33 -15.71
C ASN A 537 41.74 -16.43 -16.32
N LYS A 538 41.90 -15.10 -16.29
CA LYS A 538 40.95 -14.18 -16.90
C LYS A 538 41.19 -14.05 -18.39
N LYS A 539 40.08 -14.14 -19.12
CA LYS A 539 39.99 -13.62 -20.48
C LYS A 539 39.20 -12.34 -20.44
N ILE A 540 39.69 -11.32 -21.13
CA ILE A 540 38.98 -10.07 -21.32
C ILE A 540 38.36 -10.13 -22.71
N THR A 541 37.07 -9.89 -22.80
CA THR A 541 36.44 -9.62 -24.10
C THR A 541 36.67 -8.15 -24.43
N LEU A 542 37.44 -7.88 -25.50
CA LEU A 542 37.62 -6.53 -25.98
C LEU A 542 36.42 -6.15 -26.85
N LEU A 543 35.64 -5.19 -26.36
CA LEU A 543 34.49 -4.66 -27.07
C LEU A 543 34.95 -3.67 -28.15
N PRO A 544 34.26 -3.62 -29.32
CA PRO A 544 34.59 -2.67 -30.36
C PRO A 544 34.52 -1.23 -29.84
N ALA A 545 35.55 -0.44 -30.14
CA ALA A 545 35.57 0.99 -29.85
C ALA A 545 34.93 1.78 -31.01
N ASP A 546 34.48 3.02 -30.78
CA ASP A 546 33.91 3.82 -31.87
C ASP A 546 34.96 4.25 -32.91
N GLU A 547 34.53 4.75 -34.07
CA GLU A 547 35.38 5.18 -35.21
C GLU A 547 36.51 6.19 -34.86
N SER A 548 36.46 6.83 -33.69
CA SER A 548 37.44 7.81 -33.18
C SER A 548 38.51 7.25 -32.23
N ALA A 549 38.33 6.03 -31.73
CA ALA A 549 39.34 5.35 -30.89
C ALA A 549 40.16 4.41 -31.78
N HIS A 550 41.38 4.81 -32.13
CA HIS A 550 42.25 4.00 -32.97
C HIS A 550 42.95 2.89 -32.19
N GLN A 551 43.09 3.03 -30.86
CA GLN A 551 43.88 2.13 -30.03
C GLN A 551 43.22 1.84 -28.68
N ILE A 552 43.28 0.56 -28.26
CA ILE A 552 42.95 0.07 -26.93
C ILE A 552 44.26 -0.28 -26.22
N LEU A 553 44.55 0.40 -25.13
CA LEU A 553 45.71 0.18 -24.28
C LEU A 553 45.29 -0.64 -23.07
N ILE A 554 45.92 -1.79 -22.84
CA ILE A 554 45.76 -2.54 -21.59
C ILE A 554 47.06 -2.40 -20.81
N GLN A 555 46.96 -1.90 -19.58
CA GLN A 555 48.05 -1.77 -18.66
C GLN A 555 47.86 -2.78 -17.53
N VAL A 556 48.93 -3.47 -17.14
CA VAL A 556 48.96 -4.30 -15.94
C VAL A 556 50.07 -3.81 -15.06
N ALA A 557 49.74 -3.42 -13.83
CA ALA A 557 50.68 -2.83 -12.90
C ALA A 557 50.60 -3.49 -11.53
N SER A 558 51.73 -3.54 -10.83
CA SER A 558 51.74 -3.81 -9.41
C SER A 558 52.74 -2.89 -8.72
N ARG A 559 52.69 -2.84 -7.38
CA ARG A 559 53.60 -2.01 -6.61
C ARG A 559 55.07 -2.42 -6.76
N SER A 560 55.35 -3.69 -7.05
CA SER A 560 56.73 -4.21 -7.12
C SER A 560 57.24 -4.45 -8.56
N SER A 561 56.36 -4.65 -9.54
CA SER A 561 56.74 -5.13 -10.88
C SER A 561 56.72 -4.08 -11.99
N GLY A 562 56.36 -2.83 -11.69
CA GLY A 562 56.22 -1.77 -12.70
C GLY A 562 54.95 -1.91 -13.56
N VAL A 563 54.85 -1.13 -14.65
CA VAL A 563 53.68 -1.11 -15.55
C VAL A 563 54.03 -1.83 -16.85
N LEU A 564 53.31 -2.91 -17.14
CA LEU A 564 53.30 -3.58 -18.44
C LEU A 564 52.17 -2.99 -19.29
N GLN A 565 52.42 -2.77 -20.59
CA GLN A 565 51.42 -2.18 -21.49
C GLN A 565 51.34 -2.97 -22.79
N HIS A 566 50.12 -3.14 -23.29
CA HIS A 566 49.86 -3.72 -24.60
C HIS A 566 48.85 -2.85 -25.36
N VAL A 567 49.11 -2.62 -26.65
CA VAL A 567 48.27 -1.78 -27.51
C VAL A 567 47.61 -2.67 -28.56
N TYR A 568 46.30 -2.54 -28.69
CA TYR A 568 45.50 -3.16 -29.74
C TYR A 568 44.98 -2.08 -30.67
N ASP A 569 45.03 -2.32 -31.97
CA ASP A 569 44.27 -1.51 -32.92
C ASP A 569 42.78 -1.79 -32.74
N SER A 570 41.95 -0.75 -32.77
CA SER A 570 40.51 -0.91 -32.68
C SER A 570 39.99 -1.67 -33.90
N PRO A 571 39.18 -2.72 -33.71
CA PRO A 571 38.69 -3.59 -34.79
C PRO A 571 37.58 -2.96 -35.66
N GLY A 572 37.20 -1.70 -35.44
CA GLY A 572 36.00 -1.12 -36.02
C GLY A 572 34.73 -1.76 -35.44
N GLU A 573 33.72 -2.06 -36.27
CA GLU A 573 32.41 -2.55 -35.81
C GLU A 573 32.41 -3.98 -35.21
N ASN A 574 33.47 -4.77 -35.37
CA ASN A 574 33.53 -6.17 -34.91
C ASN A 574 34.31 -6.32 -33.59
N ALA A 575 33.97 -7.27 -32.72
CA ALA A 575 34.78 -7.54 -31.52
C ALA A 575 36.16 -8.15 -31.88
N LEU A 576 37.22 -7.78 -31.16
CA LEU A 576 38.56 -8.39 -31.30
C LEU A 576 38.60 -9.86 -30.85
N GLY A 577 37.55 -10.33 -30.15
CA GLY A 577 37.47 -11.67 -29.56
C GLY A 577 37.85 -11.69 -28.08
N GLU A 578 37.88 -12.90 -27.50
CA GLU A 578 38.39 -13.12 -26.15
C GLU A 578 39.92 -13.07 -26.14
N VAL A 579 40.45 -12.33 -25.19
CA VAL A 579 41.86 -12.05 -25.09
C VAL A 579 42.37 -12.53 -23.74
N SER A 580 43.32 -13.48 -23.75
CA SER A 580 43.87 -14.03 -22.50
C SER A 580 44.96 -13.11 -21.96
N LEU A 581 44.79 -12.67 -20.70
CA LEU A 581 45.83 -11.91 -20.00
C LEU A 581 47.07 -12.77 -19.72
N ALA A 582 46.92 -14.09 -19.65
CA ALA A 582 48.01 -15.02 -19.40
C ALA A 582 49.12 -14.93 -20.44
N ASP A 583 48.76 -14.63 -21.69
CA ASP A 583 49.67 -14.64 -22.83
C ASP A 583 50.64 -13.44 -22.81
N TRP A 584 50.36 -12.41 -22.01
CA TRP A 584 51.16 -11.17 -21.97
C TRP A 584 51.99 -11.02 -20.69
N LEU A 585 51.59 -11.74 -19.64
CA LEU A 585 52.20 -11.62 -18.34
C LEU A 585 53.49 -12.44 -18.31
N PRO A 586 54.65 -11.82 -17.97
CA PRO A 586 55.88 -12.56 -17.75
C PRO A 586 55.68 -13.72 -16.77
N LYS A 587 56.33 -14.85 -17.06
CA LYS A 587 56.18 -16.08 -16.27
C LYS A 587 56.66 -15.92 -14.83
N ASP A 588 57.58 -14.99 -14.61
CA ASP A 588 58.35 -14.69 -13.39
C ASP A 588 57.80 -13.52 -12.56
N LEU A 589 56.58 -13.06 -12.83
CA LEU A 589 55.91 -12.07 -11.99
C LEU A 589 55.71 -12.59 -10.54
N PRO A 590 55.96 -11.77 -9.51
CA PRO A 590 55.69 -12.12 -8.12
C PRO A 590 54.19 -12.34 -7.88
N ASP A 591 53.85 -13.25 -6.96
CA ASP A 591 52.45 -13.55 -6.62
C ASP A 591 51.89 -12.47 -5.68
N GLU A 592 51.40 -11.38 -6.27
CA GLU A 592 50.77 -10.25 -5.57
C GLU A 592 49.51 -9.77 -6.31
N ASN A 593 48.86 -8.73 -5.78
CA ASN A 593 47.72 -8.11 -6.45
C ASN A 593 48.20 -7.20 -7.57
N TYR A 594 47.70 -7.48 -8.77
CA TYR A 594 47.91 -6.67 -9.95
C TYR A 594 46.66 -5.84 -10.24
N GLU A 595 46.91 -4.59 -10.63
CA GLU A 595 45.92 -3.68 -11.17
C GLU A 595 45.95 -3.79 -12.69
N VAL A 596 44.83 -4.16 -13.30
CA VAL A 596 44.63 -4.09 -14.75
C VAL A 596 43.85 -2.83 -15.06
N ALA A 597 44.40 -1.97 -15.90
CA ALA A 597 43.71 -0.81 -16.44
C ALA A 597 43.51 -0.99 -17.94
N ILE A 598 42.26 -0.94 -18.40
CA ILE A 598 41.95 -0.87 -19.84
C ILE A 598 41.63 0.58 -20.18
N VAL A 599 42.39 1.16 -21.11
CA VAL A 599 42.31 2.55 -21.54
C VAL A 599 42.02 2.59 -23.05
N TYR A 600 40.94 3.25 -23.44
CA TYR A 600 40.61 3.47 -24.85
C TYR A 600 41.08 4.88 -25.23
N ASN A 601 41.98 4.99 -26.19
CA ASN A 601 42.69 6.24 -26.50
C ASN A 601 42.20 6.84 -27.82
N ASN A 602 41.89 8.14 -27.81
CA ASN A 602 41.40 8.89 -28.97
C ASN A 602 42.51 9.71 -29.68
N THR A 603 43.71 9.74 -29.10
CA THR A 603 44.84 10.48 -29.66
C THR A 603 45.81 9.53 -30.34
N ILE A 604 45.96 9.71 -31.66
CA ILE A 604 47.19 9.37 -32.36
C ILE A 604 48.26 10.31 -31.77
N ALA A 605 49.00 9.85 -30.78
CA ALA A 605 50.25 10.51 -30.42
C ALA A 605 51.31 10.13 -31.48
N PRO A 606 52.19 11.08 -31.86
CA PRO A 606 52.93 11.07 -33.13
C PRO A 606 53.98 9.96 -33.28
#